data_AF-A0A970CFR5-F1
#
_entry.id   AF-A0A970CFR5-F1
#
_cell.length_a   1.000
_cell.length_b   1.000
_cell.length_c   1.000
_cell.angle_alpha   90.00
_cell.angle_beta   90.00
_cell.angle_gamma   90.00
#
_symmetry.space_group_name_H-M   'P 1'
#
loop_
_entity.id
_entity.type
_entity.pdbx_description
1 polymer ?
#
loop_
_entity_poly.entity_id
_entity_poly.type
_entity_poly.pdbx_seq_one_letter_code
_entity_poly.pdbx_strand_id
1 'polypeptide(L)'
;MWELLFRVLGKHTPNSRIHAKERLRLVLVHDRASISPYLMNRLKEDLIRVISNYMIIDEEGMEVHLDQDEQEVALIASIPIKKIRRDYMERAQTS
;
A
#
# COMPACT_ATOMS: atom_id res chain seq x y z
N MET A 1 -13.64 4.89 -9.90
CA MET A 1 -12.69 5.52 -8.96
C MET A 1 -13.16 5.66 -7.51
N TRP A 2 -14.16 6.51 -7.20
CA TRP A 2 -14.53 6.81 -5.79
C TRP A 2 -14.96 5.58 -4.98
N GLU A 3 -15.64 4.63 -5.61
CA GLU A 3 -16.03 3.37 -4.98
C GLU A 3 -14.83 2.51 -4.57
N LEU A 4 -13.71 2.59 -5.30
CA LEU A 4 -12.45 1.94 -4.95
C LEU A 4 -11.82 2.56 -3.71
N LEU A 5 -11.82 3.89 -3.65
CA LEU A 5 -11.34 4.62 -2.47
C LEU A 5 -12.22 4.29 -1.26
N PHE A 6 -13.53 4.20 -1.38
CA PHE A 6 -14.40 3.79 -0.26
C PHE A 6 -14.22 2.32 0.12
N ARG A 7 -13.95 1.41 -0.83
CA ARG A 7 -13.61 0.01 -0.55
C ARG A 7 -12.29 -0.11 0.22
N VAL A 8 -11.30 0.68 -0.18
CA VAL A 8 -9.99 0.76 0.47
C VAL A 8 -10.04 1.58 1.76
N LEU A 9 -10.92 2.54 1.94
CA LEU A 9 -11.02 3.40 3.14
C LEU A 9 -12.12 2.95 4.12
N GLY A 10 -12.78 1.82 3.85
CA GLY A 10 -13.95 1.32 4.58
C GLY A 10 -13.81 1.27 6.11
N LYS A 11 -14.58 2.14 6.75
CA LYS A 11 -15.08 2.22 8.15
C LYS A 11 -14.21 1.61 9.26
N HIS A 12 -13.42 2.46 9.92
CA HIS A 12 -13.05 2.28 11.33
C HIS A 12 -14.32 2.41 12.20
N THR A 13 -14.84 1.30 12.73
CA THR A 13 -15.66 1.35 13.95
C THR A 13 -14.72 1.40 15.14
N PRO A 14 -14.74 2.46 15.96
CA PRO A 14 -13.90 2.55 17.15
C PRO A 14 -14.56 1.73 18.26
N ASN A 15 -14.30 0.43 18.28
CA ASN A 15 -14.50 -0.53 19.39
C ASN A 15 -14.19 -1.92 18.82
N SER A 16 -13.40 -2.81 19.40
CA SER A 16 -12.72 -2.85 20.67
C SER A 16 -11.61 -3.90 20.58
N ARG A 17 -10.44 -3.58 21.15
CA ARG A 17 -9.61 -4.49 21.93
C ARG A 17 -8.94 -5.66 21.17
N ILE A 18 -7.69 -5.37 20.77
CA ILE A 18 -6.51 -6.26 20.81
C ILE A 18 -6.34 -7.21 19.59
N HIS A 19 -5.36 -6.87 18.73
CA HIS A 19 -4.82 -7.65 17.59
C HIS A 19 -5.44 -7.48 16.19
N ALA A 20 -6.02 -6.33 15.84
CA ALA A 20 -6.11 -6.02 14.40
C ALA A 20 -4.70 -5.73 13.88
N LYS A 21 -4.15 -6.61 13.02
CA LYS A 21 -2.86 -6.35 12.36
C LYS A 21 -2.99 -5.05 11.55
N GLU A 22 -2.14 -4.06 11.83
CA GLU A 22 -2.09 -2.82 11.06
C GLU A 22 -1.78 -3.15 9.59
N ARG A 23 -2.42 -2.43 8.66
CA ARG A 23 -2.20 -2.61 7.22
C ARG A 23 -1.94 -1.26 6.57
N LEU A 24 -0.86 -1.15 5.81
CA LEU A 24 -0.65 -0.04 4.89
C LEU A 24 -1.53 -0.27 3.66
N ARG A 25 -2.21 0.78 3.20
CA ARG A 25 -3.05 0.75 2.00
C ARG A 25 -2.43 1.68 0.95
N LEU A 26 -2.03 1.13 -0.18
CA LEU A 26 -1.44 1.86 -1.32
C LEU A 26 -2.41 1.80 -2.49
N VAL A 27 -2.69 2.95 -3.10
CA VAL A 27 -3.52 3.07 -4.30
C VAL A 27 -2.74 3.88 -5.33
N LEU A 28 -2.49 3.29 -6.49
CA LEU A 28 -1.94 3.96 -7.67
C LEU A 28 -3.01 4.00 -8.73
N VAL A 29 -3.24 5.17 -9.32
CA VAL A 29 -4.24 5.38 -10.37
C VAL A 29 -3.55 6.00 -11.56
N HIS A 30 -3.85 5.51 -12.76
CA HIS A 30 -3.39 6.12 -13.99
C HIS A 30 -4.39 5.94 -15.14
N ASP A 31 -4.29 6.83 -16.14
CA ASP A 31 -5.06 6.69 -17.38
C ASP A 31 -4.60 5.47 -18.18
N ARG A 32 -5.55 4.70 -18.73
CA ARG A 32 -5.27 3.44 -19.43
C ARG A 32 -4.31 3.57 -20.61
N ALA A 33 -4.27 4.73 -21.26
CA ALA A 33 -3.47 4.97 -22.46
C ALA A 33 -1.98 5.28 -22.19
N SER A 34 -1.58 5.52 -20.93
CA SER A 34 -0.28 6.14 -20.64
C SER A 34 0.79 5.21 -20.04
N ILE A 35 0.40 4.13 -19.36
CA ILE A 35 1.35 3.28 -18.62
C ILE A 35 1.15 1.81 -18.97
N SER A 36 2.27 1.14 -19.29
CA SER A 36 2.26 -0.30 -19.54
C SER A 36 2.10 -1.11 -18.23
N PRO A 37 1.47 -2.30 -18.28
CA PRO A 37 1.36 -3.18 -17.11
C PRO A 37 2.73 -3.55 -16.52
N TYR A 38 3.77 -3.61 -17.35
CA TYR A 38 5.14 -3.85 -16.90
C TYR A 38 5.65 -2.72 -16.01
N LEU A 39 5.49 -1.46 -16.42
CA LEU A 39 5.92 -0.31 -15.65
C LEU A 39 5.16 -0.20 -14.32
N MET A 40 3.85 -0.49 -14.31
CA MET A 40 3.05 -0.50 -13.09
C MET A 40 3.54 -1.56 -12.08
N ASN A 41 3.91 -2.74 -12.55
CA ASN A 41 4.49 -3.79 -11.70
C ASN A 41 5.86 -3.38 -11.14
N ARG A 42 6.72 -2.77 -11.97
CA ARG A 42 8.02 -2.25 -11.51
C ARG A 42 7.86 -1.18 -10.44
N LEU A 43 6.93 -0.23 -10.66
CA LEU A 43 6.64 0.83 -9.69
C LEU A 43 6.15 0.26 -8.36
N LYS A 44 5.27 -0.75 -8.40
CA LYS A 44 4.81 -1.48 -7.21
C LYS A 44 6.00 -2.09 -6.46
N GLU A 45 6.89 -2.82 -7.14
CA GLU A 45 8.05 -3.47 -6.52
C GLU A 45 9.00 -2.45 -5.88
N ASP A 46 9.27 -1.34 -6.57
CA ASP A 46 10.14 -0.29 -6.05
C ASP A 46 9.53 0.40 -4.82
N LEU A 47 8.22 0.66 -4.82
CA LEU A 47 7.52 1.21 -3.67
C LEU A 47 7.55 0.27 -2.46
N ILE A 48 7.30 -1.03 -2.67
CA ILE A 48 7.39 -2.03 -1.61
C ILE A 48 8.80 -2.05 -1.00
N ARG A 49 9.83 -2.04 -1.85
CA ARG A 49 11.23 -1.99 -1.39
C ARG A 49 11.50 -0.74 -0.55
N VAL A 50 11.01 0.42 -0.98
CA VAL A 50 11.15 1.67 -0.22
C VAL A 50 10.41 1.58 1.12
N ILE A 51 9.18 1.09 1.15
CA ILE A 51 8.39 0.91 2.38
C ILE A 51 9.12 -0.01 3.37
N SER A 52 9.75 -1.08 2.88
CA SER A 52 10.52 -2.03 3.71
C SER A 52 11.73 -1.40 4.43
N ASN A 53 12.20 -0.22 4.00
CA ASN A 53 13.23 0.55 4.71
C ASN A 53 12.70 1.21 5.98
N TYR A 54 11.39 1.43 6.09
CA TYR A 54 10.73 2.11 7.22
C TYR A 54 9.88 1.16 8.06
N MET A 55 9.49 0.01 7.48
CA MET A 55 8.57 -0.93 8.11
C MET A 55 9.04 -2.36 7.86
N ILE A 56 8.76 -3.25 8.80
CA ILE A 56 8.80 -4.70 8.59
C ILE A 56 7.41 -5.10 8.14
N ILE A 57 7.29 -5.52 6.88
CA ILE A 57 6.03 -5.91 6.26
C ILE A 57 5.91 -7.44 6.16
N ASP A 58 4.69 -7.92 5.96
CA ASP A 58 4.41 -9.32 5.66
C ASP A 58 4.16 -9.49 4.16
N GLU A 59 5.21 -9.85 3.41
CA GLU A 59 5.12 -10.00 1.96
C GLU A 59 4.18 -11.15 1.54
N GLU A 60 4.14 -12.24 2.31
CA GLU A 60 3.25 -13.38 2.05
C GLU A 60 1.77 -13.04 2.26
N GLY A 61 1.48 -12.16 3.22
CA GLY A 61 0.13 -11.68 3.53
C GLY A 61 -0.30 -10.45 2.74
N MET A 62 0.52 -10.00 1.79
CA MET A 62 0.24 -8.84 0.96
C MET A 62 -0.82 -9.18 -0.10
N GLU A 63 -1.85 -8.35 -0.17
CA GLU A 63 -2.91 -8.48 -1.17
C GLU A 63 -2.74 -7.38 -2.21
N VAL A 64 -2.73 -7.73 -3.49
CA VAL A 64 -2.64 -6.77 -4.59
C VAL A 64 -3.78 -7.03 -5.57
N HIS A 65 -4.52 -5.97 -5.87
CA HIS A 65 -5.59 -5.97 -6.86
C HIS A 65 -5.26 -4.96 -7.94
N LEU A 66 -5.33 -5.40 -9.19
CA LEU A 66 -5.32 -4.53 -10.35
C LEU A 66 -6.76 -4.40 -10.85
N ASP A 67 -7.30 -3.20 -10.80
CA ASP A 67 -8.60 -2.85 -11.34
C ASP A 67 -8.40 -2.12 -12.65
N GLN A 68 -9.16 -2.48 -13.68
CA GLN A 68 -9.06 -1.90 -15.01
C GLN A 68 -10.47 -1.54 -15.48
N ASP A 69 -10.69 -0.25 -15.69
CA ASP A 69 -11.89 0.28 -16.32
C ASP A 69 -11.55 0.78 -17.73
N GLU A 70 -12.54 1.21 -18.50
CA GLU A 70 -12.37 1.68 -19.88
C GLU A 70 -11.40 2.88 -19.97
N GLN A 71 -11.33 3.70 -18.92
CA GLN A 71 -10.55 4.95 -18.89
C GLN A 71 -9.33 4.89 -17.96
N GLU A 72 -9.40 4.10 -16.90
CA GLU A 72 -8.43 4.14 -15.80
C GLU A 72 -7.94 2.73 -15.43
N VAL A 73 -6.74 2.68 -14.88
CA VAL A 73 -6.17 1.49 -14.26
C VAL A 73 -5.74 1.86 -12.85
N ALA A 74 -6.19 1.06 -11.88
CA ALA A 74 -5.88 1.25 -10.48
C ALA A 74 -5.16 0.02 -9.91
N LEU A 75 -3.99 0.23 -9.28
CA LEU A 75 -3.32 -0.77 -8.49
C LEU A 75 -3.57 -0.49 -7.01
N ILE A 76 -4.19 -1.45 -6.33
CA ILE A 76 -4.53 -1.37 -4.92
C ILE A 76 -3.74 -2.46 -4.20
N ALA A 77 -2.88 -2.07 -3.26
CA ALA A 77 -2.15 -3.00 -2.43
C ALA A 77 -2.51 -2.80 -0.95
N SER A 78 -2.76 -3.91 -0.25
CA SER A 78 -2.93 -3.96 1.19
C SER A 78 -1.80 -4.76 1.80
N ILE A 79 -0.94 -4.07 2.54
CA ILE A 79 0.34 -4.61 3.02
C ILE A 79 0.26 -4.72 4.54
N PRO A 80 0.22 -5.94 5.12
CA PRO A 80 0.26 -6.11 6.56
C PRO A 80 1.59 -5.61 7.13
N ILE A 81 1.50 -4.84 8.22
CA ILE A 81 2.66 -4.31 8.93
C ILE A 81 2.93 -5.21 10.14
N LYS A 82 4.13 -5.77 10.22
CA LYS A 82 4.61 -6.51 11.40
C LYS A 82 5.15 -5.56 12.46
N LYS A 83 5.90 -4.53 12.05
CA LYS A 83 6.54 -3.55 12.94
C LYS A 83 6.99 -2.30 12.20
N ILE A 84 6.91 -1.13 12.83
CA ILE A 84 7.58 0.09 12.33
C ILE A 84 9.04 0.10 12.81
N ARG A 85 9.97 0.38 11.89
CA ARG A 85 11.40 0.47 12.18
C ARG A 85 11.69 1.79 12.92
N ARG A 86 12.28 1.69 14.13
CA ARG A 86 12.56 2.86 14.99
C ARG A 86 13.96 3.47 14.76
N ASP A 87 14.88 2.68 14.23
CA ASP A 87 16.24 3.09 13.85
C ASP A 87 16.26 4.22 12.81
N TYR A 88 15.23 4.32 11.96
CA TYR A 88 15.08 5.47 11.07
C TYR A 88 14.91 6.79 11.84
N MET A 89 14.12 6.80 12.91
CA MET A 89 13.87 8.00 13.71
C MET A 89 15.11 8.46 14.47
N GLU A 90 15.99 7.53 14.83
CA GLU A 90 17.28 7.82 15.50
C GLU A 90 18.30 8.40 14.50
N ARG A 91 18.33 7.88 13.27
CA ARG A 91 19.20 8.40 12.19
C ARG A 91 18.80 9.80 11.74
N ALA A 92 17.50 10.08 11.66
CA ALA A 92 16.97 11.38 11.28
C ALA A 92 17.26 12.49 12.30
N GLN A 93 17.51 12.16 13.57
CA GLN A 93 17.85 13.13 14.62
C GLN A 93 19.36 13.42 14.73
N THR A 94 20.19 12.59 14.11
CA THR A 94 21.67 12.72 14.16
C THR A 94 22.23 13.40 12.89
N SER A 95 21.36 13.81 11.95
CA SER A 95 21.73 14.46 10.68
C SER A 95 21.39 15.95 10.67
#